data_AF-A0A7Y6U8L8-F1
#
_entry.id   AF-A0A7Y6U8L8-F1
#
_cell.length_a   1.000
_cell.length_b   1.000
_cell.length_c   1.000
_cell.angle_alpha   90.00
_cell.angle_beta   90.00
_cell.angle_gamma   90.00
#
_symmetry.space_group_name_H-M   'P 1'
#
loop_
_entity.id
_entity.type
_entity.pdbx_description
1 polymer ?
#
loop_
_entity_poly.entity_id
_entity_poly.type
_entity_poly.pdbx_seq_one_letter_code
_entity_poly.pdbx_strand_id
1 'polypeptide(L)'
;MADSKEKLFSDFPAVSTEQWMEKITADLKGADFEKKLVWRTNEGFKVKPFYRQEDLEGLKTTEGLPGEFPYVRGTKKNDNTWFVRQEIKVECPKEANAKALDILNKGVDSLGFYVKKKDLSPEYIETLLNDICAECIELNFSTCQGHTVELAKLLVAYFQKKGYDLTKLQGSVNYDPMGKMMVKGKDLSNFITTAKELVEVLAPLPKFRCICVNAIELNNAGSYISQELGYALAWGNEYLSKLVEAGVPAALAAKKIKFNFGISSNYFLEIAKFRAARMLWADIVKEYHPQCNRQPECPNKAEDGTCLCACKMVAHAETSTFNLTLFDAHVNLLRTQTEAMSAALAGVNSITVTPFDKTYETPDDFSERIARNQQLLLKEECHFNKVVDPAAGSYFIENLTISIATQAWELFLKVEDEGGMLEAVKAGKVQEAINASNKARHASVSKRKEILLGTNQYPNFNEKAGEKAPVEAKCCCGGNHDSCEKPFATLNFDRAASQFEALRLQTEKSGKRPKAFMLTIGNLAMRQARAQFSCNFLACAGYEVIDNLGFPTVEAGVEAAMKAGADIVVICSSDDEYAEYAIPAFKALDGRAIFIVAGAPACMEELKAAGIENFIHVRVNVLDTLKEYNAKLGIK
;
A
#
# COMPACT_ATOMS: atom_id res chain seq x y z
N MET A 1 38.86 -19.39 14.11
CA MET A 1 39.48 -18.86 12.88
C MET A 1 38.69 -19.42 11.72
N ALA A 2 37.96 -18.59 10.97
CA ALA A 2 37.33 -19.04 9.74
C ALA A 2 38.45 -19.18 8.69
N ASP A 3 38.54 -20.34 8.04
CA ASP A 3 39.60 -20.61 7.07
C ASP A 3 39.31 -19.85 5.77
N SER A 4 39.99 -18.71 5.57
CA SER A 4 39.76 -17.81 4.44
C SER A 4 40.14 -18.39 3.08
N LYS A 5 40.60 -19.65 3.04
CA LYS A 5 41.04 -20.36 1.83
C LYS A 5 40.11 -21.47 1.38
N GLU A 6 39.08 -21.82 2.17
CA GLU A 6 38.14 -22.87 1.79
C GLU A 6 37.24 -22.38 0.64
N LYS A 7 37.51 -22.85 -0.58
CA LYS A 7 36.68 -22.59 -1.74
C LYS A 7 35.51 -23.57 -1.76
N LEU A 8 34.36 -23.11 -1.27
CA LEU A 8 33.09 -23.85 -1.42
C LEU A 8 32.78 -24.08 -2.90
N PHE A 9 32.19 -25.23 -3.22
CA PHE A 9 31.73 -25.61 -4.56
C PHE A 9 32.82 -25.77 -5.64
N SER A 10 34.11 -25.85 -5.26
CA SER A 10 35.21 -26.10 -6.20
C SER A 10 35.16 -27.50 -6.85
N ASP A 11 34.45 -28.45 -6.23
CA ASP A 11 34.22 -29.80 -6.76
C ASP A 11 33.19 -29.85 -7.89
N PHE A 12 32.47 -28.75 -8.16
CA PHE A 12 31.42 -28.70 -9.18
C PHE A 12 31.73 -27.65 -10.25
N PRO A 13 31.51 -27.95 -11.54
CA PRO A 13 31.60 -26.92 -12.57
C PRO A 13 30.48 -25.89 -12.38
N ALA A 14 30.75 -24.64 -12.78
CA ALA A 14 29.73 -23.61 -12.80
C ALA A 14 28.60 -23.99 -13.77
N VAL A 15 27.35 -23.84 -13.33
CA VAL A 15 26.17 -24.08 -14.17
C VAL A 15 25.85 -22.81 -14.96
N SER A 16 25.89 -22.89 -16.29
CA SER A 16 25.53 -21.79 -17.19
C SER A 16 24.03 -21.47 -17.17
N THR A 17 23.64 -20.32 -17.72
CA THR A 17 22.22 -19.95 -17.85
C THR A 17 21.49 -20.88 -18.79
N GLU A 18 22.16 -21.29 -19.87
CA GLU A 18 21.64 -22.22 -20.87
C GLU A 18 21.32 -23.58 -20.23
N GLN A 19 22.26 -24.17 -19.48
CA GLN A 19 22.05 -25.44 -18.79
C GLN A 19 20.90 -25.38 -17.78
N TRP A 20 20.77 -24.25 -17.07
CA TRP A 20 19.66 -24.07 -16.12
C TRP A 20 18.32 -23.95 -16.84
N MET A 21 18.27 -23.22 -17.96
CA MET A 21 17.08 -23.09 -18.79
C MET A 21 16.65 -24.42 -19.44
N GLU A 22 17.61 -25.26 -19.85
CA GLU A 22 17.33 -26.62 -20.35
C GLU A 22 16.64 -27.46 -19.27
N LYS A 23 17.13 -27.39 -18.03
CA LYS A 23 16.52 -28.11 -16.91
C LYS A 23 15.10 -27.62 -16.62
N ILE A 24 14.88 -26.30 -16.60
CA ILE A 24 13.54 -25.72 -16.45
C ILE A 24 12.60 -26.20 -17.55
N THR A 25 13.08 -26.19 -18.80
CA THR A 25 12.28 -26.61 -19.97
C THR A 25 11.88 -28.08 -19.87
N ALA A 26 12.80 -28.95 -19.43
CA ALA A 26 12.51 -30.35 -19.17
C ALA A 26 11.45 -30.53 -18.07
N ASP A 27 11.56 -29.79 -16.96
CA ASP A 27 10.62 -29.87 -15.83
C ASP A 27 9.23 -29.31 -16.18
N LEU A 28 9.16 -28.35 -17.10
CA LEU A 28 7.90 -27.82 -17.65
C LEU A 28 7.17 -28.81 -18.57
N LYS A 29 7.79 -29.94 -18.97
CA LYS A 29 7.17 -30.99 -19.81
C LYS A 29 6.49 -30.44 -21.07
N GLY A 30 7.14 -29.49 -21.74
CA GLY A 30 6.63 -28.84 -22.96
C GLY A 30 5.70 -27.65 -22.72
N ALA A 31 5.44 -27.25 -21.46
CA ALA A 31 4.75 -26.01 -21.18
C ALA A 31 5.64 -24.78 -21.44
N ASP A 32 5.04 -23.71 -21.95
CA ASP A 32 5.75 -22.48 -22.30
C ASP A 32 6.24 -21.71 -21.07
N PHE A 33 7.55 -21.44 -21.00
CA PHE A 33 8.22 -20.75 -19.88
C PHE A 33 7.63 -19.36 -19.62
N GLU A 34 7.46 -18.56 -20.68
CA GLU A 34 6.96 -17.19 -20.61
C GLU A 34 5.52 -17.10 -20.12
N LYS A 35 4.69 -18.11 -20.40
CA LYS A 35 3.30 -18.18 -19.92
C LYS A 35 3.18 -18.76 -18.52
N LYS A 36 4.10 -19.64 -18.10
CA LYS A 36 3.99 -20.37 -16.83
C LYS A 36 4.75 -19.75 -15.68
N LEU A 37 5.95 -19.24 -15.91
CA LEU A 37 6.87 -18.83 -14.84
C LEU A 37 7.16 -17.32 -14.81
N VAL A 38 7.00 -16.62 -15.92
CA VAL A 38 7.24 -15.18 -15.97
C VAL A 38 6.03 -14.43 -15.42
N TRP A 39 6.25 -13.68 -14.34
CA TRP A 39 5.22 -12.86 -13.74
C TRP A 39 5.06 -11.57 -14.55
N ARG A 40 3.87 -11.37 -15.11
CA ARG A 40 3.47 -10.12 -15.76
C ARG A 40 2.87 -9.22 -14.69
N THR A 41 3.63 -8.20 -14.29
CA THR A 41 3.19 -7.30 -13.24
C THR A 41 2.10 -6.37 -13.79
N ASN A 42 1.28 -5.83 -12.88
CA ASN A 42 0.37 -4.75 -13.24
C ASN A 42 1.10 -3.40 -13.42
N GLU A 43 2.40 -3.36 -13.13
CA GLU A 43 3.27 -2.20 -13.28
C GLU A 43 3.76 -2.01 -14.73
N GLY A 44 3.39 -2.90 -15.66
CA GLY A 44 3.74 -2.78 -17.09
C GLY A 44 5.02 -3.50 -17.50
N PHE A 45 5.66 -4.26 -16.61
CA PHE A 45 6.87 -5.03 -16.93
C PHE A 45 6.79 -6.50 -16.50
N LYS A 46 7.80 -7.29 -16.90
CA LYS A 46 7.91 -8.71 -16.60
C LYS A 46 8.95 -8.97 -15.52
N VAL A 47 8.67 -9.90 -14.63
CA VAL A 47 9.61 -10.40 -13.62
C VAL A 47 9.94 -11.85 -13.92
N LYS A 48 11.24 -12.13 -14.10
CA LYS A 48 11.75 -13.48 -14.34
C LYS A 48 11.70 -14.30 -13.04
N PRO A 49 11.54 -15.64 -13.12
CA PRO A 49 11.56 -16.50 -11.94
C PRO A 49 12.96 -16.62 -11.30
N PHE A 50 14.02 -16.21 -11.99
CA PHE A 50 15.39 -16.15 -11.46
C PHE A 50 16.18 -15.03 -12.16
N TYR A 51 17.23 -14.57 -11.49
CA TYR A 51 18.20 -13.57 -11.97
C TYR A 51 19.61 -14.05 -11.63
N ARG A 52 20.59 -13.66 -12.43
CA ARG A 52 21.99 -14.06 -12.27
C ARG A 52 22.93 -12.86 -12.43
N GLN A 53 24.22 -13.09 -12.25
CA GLN A 53 25.24 -12.04 -12.27
C GLN A 53 25.25 -11.28 -13.61
N GLU A 54 25.06 -11.97 -14.72
CA GLU A 54 24.94 -11.38 -16.05
C GLU A 54 23.76 -10.40 -16.18
N ASP A 55 22.70 -10.55 -15.38
CA ASP A 55 21.59 -9.58 -15.36
C ASP A 55 21.97 -8.25 -14.67
N LEU A 56 23.17 -8.14 -14.07
CA LEU A 56 23.71 -6.86 -13.58
C LEU A 56 24.51 -6.09 -14.63
N GLU A 57 24.84 -6.71 -15.77
CA GLU A 57 25.68 -6.08 -16.78
C GLU A 57 25.02 -4.81 -17.34
N GLY A 58 25.78 -3.70 -17.36
CA GLY A 58 25.30 -2.40 -17.82
C GLY A 58 24.48 -1.60 -16.78
N LEU A 59 24.18 -2.17 -15.60
CA LEU A 59 23.44 -1.46 -14.55
C LEU A 59 24.36 -0.54 -13.74
N LYS A 60 24.32 0.76 -14.04
CA LYS A 60 25.09 1.80 -13.31
C LYS A 60 24.73 1.92 -11.83
N THR A 61 23.55 1.45 -11.41
CA THR A 61 23.10 1.49 -10.01
C THR A 61 23.98 0.67 -9.08
N THR A 62 24.71 -0.32 -9.61
CA THR A 62 25.61 -1.18 -8.85
C THR A 62 26.88 -0.48 -8.38
N GLU A 63 27.28 0.60 -9.04
CA GLU A 63 28.53 1.34 -8.76
C GLU A 63 28.38 2.38 -7.64
N GLY A 64 27.15 2.84 -7.37
CA GLY A 64 26.90 3.92 -6.42
C GLY A 64 27.10 3.50 -4.97
N LEU A 65 27.78 4.34 -4.17
CA LEU A 65 27.92 4.16 -2.73
C LEU A 65 26.80 4.86 -1.94
N PRO A 66 26.46 4.37 -0.74
CA PRO A 66 25.51 5.05 0.13
C PRO A 66 25.89 6.51 0.42
N GLY A 67 24.89 7.39 0.43
CA GLY A 67 25.07 8.82 0.71
C GLY A 67 25.80 9.61 -0.37
N GLU A 68 26.04 9.02 -1.54
CA GLU A 68 26.62 9.66 -2.73
C GLU A 68 25.59 9.76 -3.84
N PHE A 69 25.71 10.79 -4.67
CA PHE A 69 24.81 11.01 -5.79
C PHE A 69 24.89 9.83 -6.77
N PRO A 70 23.77 9.28 -7.31
CA PRO A 70 22.38 9.76 -7.22
C PRO A 70 21.55 9.14 -6.06
N TYR A 71 22.20 8.71 -4.97
CA TYR A 71 21.56 8.26 -3.72
C TYR A 71 20.66 7.01 -3.82
N VAL A 72 20.88 6.17 -4.84
CA VAL A 72 20.16 4.88 -5.02
C VAL A 72 20.17 4.07 -3.73
N ARG A 73 21.36 3.88 -3.15
CA ARG A 73 21.61 3.12 -1.92
C ARG A 73 21.26 3.89 -0.63
N GLY A 74 20.58 5.03 -0.71
CA GLY A 74 20.20 5.83 0.44
C GLY A 74 20.97 7.14 0.57
N THR A 75 20.41 8.07 1.36
CA THR A 75 20.97 9.42 1.54
C THR A 75 21.95 9.54 2.71
N LYS A 76 22.10 8.45 3.49
CA LYS A 76 22.97 8.30 4.67
C LYS A 76 24.13 7.35 4.35
N LYS A 77 25.26 7.53 5.05
CA LYS A 77 26.47 6.69 4.90
C LYS A 77 26.63 5.62 5.98
N ASN A 78 26.27 5.96 7.23
CA ASN A 78 26.73 5.20 8.40
C ASN A 78 25.73 4.16 8.90
N ASP A 79 24.44 4.46 8.80
CA ASP A 79 23.37 3.62 9.32
C ASP A 79 22.09 3.85 8.52
N ASN A 80 21.18 2.89 8.69
CA ASN A 80 19.87 2.85 8.07
C ASN A 80 18.77 3.20 9.09
N THR A 81 19.09 4.00 10.10
CA THR A 81 18.12 4.37 11.14
C THR A 81 17.00 5.21 10.53
N TRP A 82 15.76 4.85 10.82
CA TRP A 82 14.59 5.70 10.53
C TRP A 82 14.02 6.25 11.84
N PHE A 83 13.26 7.33 11.70
CA PHE A 83 12.42 7.79 12.79
C PHE A 83 11.15 6.95 12.88
N VAL A 84 10.88 6.42 14.07
CA VAL A 84 9.64 5.75 14.46
C VAL A 84 8.59 6.84 14.69
N ARG A 85 7.71 7.03 13.70
CA ARG A 85 6.69 8.08 13.76
C ARG A 85 5.36 7.53 14.29
N GLN A 86 4.73 8.31 15.16
CA GLN A 86 3.35 8.12 15.59
C GLN A 86 2.55 9.43 15.47
N GLU A 87 1.36 9.34 14.88
CA GLU A 87 0.45 10.46 14.68
C GLU A 87 -0.47 10.66 15.90
N ILE A 88 -0.72 11.91 16.26
CA ILE A 88 -1.56 12.36 17.36
C ILE A 88 -2.57 13.36 16.79
N LYS A 89 -3.85 13.01 16.85
CA LYS A 89 -4.95 13.93 16.56
C LYS A 89 -5.18 14.83 17.77
N VAL A 90 -4.95 16.13 17.63
CA VAL A 90 -5.05 17.07 18.75
C VAL A 90 -6.50 17.55 18.90
N GLU A 91 -7.21 16.95 19.84
CA GLU A 91 -8.53 17.44 20.30
C GLU A 91 -8.38 18.45 21.45
N CYS A 92 -7.46 18.17 22.40
CA CYS A 92 -7.06 19.03 23.50
C CYS A 92 -5.52 19.08 23.55
N PRO A 93 -4.88 20.28 23.57
CA PRO A 93 -3.42 20.38 23.52
C PRO A 93 -2.75 19.77 24.75
N LYS A 94 -3.38 19.87 25.94
CA LYS A 94 -2.84 19.30 27.18
C LYS A 94 -2.85 17.76 27.17
N GLU A 95 -3.94 17.16 26.70
CA GLU A 95 -4.05 15.70 26.58
C GLU A 95 -3.11 15.16 25.49
N ALA A 96 -3.02 15.86 24.36
CA ALA A 96 -2.08 15.51 23.30
C ALA A 96 -0.62 15.62 23.74
N ASN A 97 -0.27 16.64 24.55
CA ASN A 97 1.04 16.77 25.16
C ASN A 97 1.35 15.60 26.12
N ALA A 98 0.41 15.27 27.01
CA ALA A 98 0.57 14.14 27.92
C ALA A 98 0.77 12.81 27.16
N LYS A 99 -0.04 12.58 26.10
CA LYS A 99 0.12 11.42 25.21
C LYS A 99 1.48 11.43 24.49
N ALA A 100 1.92 12.59 23.98
CA ALA A 100 3.21 12.74 23.33
C ALA A 100 4.37 12.36 24.26
N LEU A 101 4.39 12.91 25.48
CA LEU A 101 5.42 12.59 26.48
C LEU A 101 5.41 11.11 26.87
N ASP A 102 4.24 10.49 26.99
CA ASP A 102 4.12 9.05 27.27
C ASP A 102 4.70 8.19 26.13
N ILE A 103 4.35 8.46 24.87
CA ILE A 103 4.83 7.63 23.76
C ILE A 103 6.31 7.85 23.43
N LEU A 104 6.88 9.02 23.72
CA LEU A 104 8.32 9.27 23.66
C LEU A 104 9.09 8.32 24.59
N ASN A 105 8.55 8.05 25.78
CA ASN A 105 9.12 7.07 26.72
C ASN A 105 8.85 5.60 26.30
N LYS A 106 8.15 5.38 25.18
CA LYS A 106 7.82 4.06 24.62
C LYS A 106 8.48 3.82 23.26
N GLY A 107 9.56 4.54 22.95
CA GLY A 107 10.40 4.33 21.77
C GLY A 107 10.02 5.14 20.53
N VAL A 108 9.04 6.05 20.61
CA VAL A 108 8.77 7.02 19.54
C VAL A 108 9.86 8.10 19.55
N ASP A 109 10.41 8.41 18.38
CA ASP A 109 11.38 9.49 18.19
C ASP A 109 10.92 10.51 17.11
N SER A 110 9.70 10.35 16.58
CA SER A 110 9.03 11.29 15.69
C SER A 110 7.55 11.43 16.01
N LEU A 111 7.11 12.66 16.29
CA LEU A 111 5.72 12.98 16.59
C LEU A 111 5.08 13.64 15.38
N GLY A 112 3.88 13.18 15.01
CA GLY A 112 3.00 13.85 14.07
C GLY A 112 1.79 14.44 14.78
N PHE A 113 1.51 15.73 14.59
CA PHE A 113 0.38 16.41 15.21
C PHE A 113 -0.59 16.89 14.13
N TYR A 114 -1.85 16.46 14.22
CA TYR A 114 -2.94 17.08 13.47
C TYR A 114 -3.60 18.15 14.34
N VAL A 115 -3.39 19.42 13.97
CA VAL A 115 -3.85 20.60 14.72
C VAL A 115 -5.03 21.24 14.01
N LYS A 116 -6.10 21.55 14.75
CA LYS A 116 -7.27 22.22 14.21
C LYS A 116 -7.02 23.70 14.00
N LYS A 117 -7.44 24.22 12.84
CA LYS A 117 -7.27 25.64 12.46
C LYS A 117 -7.79 26.66 13.50
N LYS A 118 -8.87 26.32 14.21
CA LYS A 118 -9.57 27.24 15.13
C LYS A 118 -8.86 27.40 16.48
N ASP A 119 -7.92 26.51 16.78
CA ASP A 119 -7.25 26.43 18.08
C ASP A 119 -5.81 26.98 17.99
N LEU A 120 -5.39 27.52 16.84
CA LEU A 120 -4.05 28.06 16.64
C LEU A 120 -3.85 29.36 17.46
N SER A 121 -2.97 29.29 18.45
CA SER A 121 -2.46 30.44 19.20
C SER A 121 -1.06 30.15 19.75
N PRO A 122 -0.30 31.17 20.19
CA PRO A 122 0.98 30.95 20.89
C PRO A 122 0.83 30.06 22.12
N GLU A 123 -0.21 30.29 22.94
CA GLU A 123 -0.48 29.53 24.17
C GLU A 123 -0.82 28.06 23.85
N TYR A 124 -1.51 27.82 22.74
CA TYR A 124 -1.81 26.47 22.28
C TYR A 124 -0.53 25.71 21.93
N ILE A 125 0.38 26.30 21.16
CA ILE A 125 1.67 25.68 20.79
C ILE A 125 2.54 25.47 22.03
N GLU A 126 2.56 26.44 22.95
CA GLU A 126 3.28 26.30 24.22
C GLU A 126 2.75 25.14 25.07
N THR A 127 1.44 24.98 25.15
CA THR A 127 0.80 23.87 25.87
C THR A 127 1.08 22.53 25.20
N LEU A 128 0.98 22.47 23.87
CA LEU A 128 1.16 21.24 23.10
C LEU A 128 2.61 20.72 23.17
N LEU A 129 3.59 21.62 23.13
CA LEU A 129 5.01 21.28 23.09
C LEU A 129 5.70 21.38 24.46
N ASN A 130 4.94 21.59 25.54
CA ASN A 130 5.51 21.69 26.88
C ASN A 130 6.34 20.45 27.23
N ASP A 131 7.54 20.65 27.78
CA ASP A 131 8.49 19.60 28.18
C ASP A 131 8.95 18.63 27.06
N ILE A 132 8.65 18.93 25.79
CA ILE A 132 9.17 18.16 24.64
C ILE A 132 10.52 18.73 24.21
N CYS A 133 11.58 17.89 24.19
CA CYS A 133 12.88 18.28 23.64
C CYS A 133 12.83 18.33 22.10
N ALA A 134 12.48 19.48 21.51
CA ALA A 134 12.39 19.65 20.06
C ALA A 134 13.72 19.41 19.31
N GLU A 135 14.88 19.51 19.98
CA GLU A 135 16.19 19.19 19.40
C GLU A 135 16.49 17.68 19.35
N CYS A 136 15.80 16.88 20.17
CA CYS A 136 16.07 15.46 20.35
C CYS A 136 15.23 14.56 19.44
N ILE A 137 14.10 15.07 18.92
CA ILE A 137 13.09 14.31 18.19
C ILE A 137 12.67 15.03 16.91
N GLU A 138 11.99 14.32 16.01
CA GLU A 138 11.36 14.92 14.84
C GLU A 138 9.93 15.39 15.15
N LEU A 139 9.59 16.62 14.75
CA LEU A 139 8.26 17.21 14.97
C LEU A 139 7.56 17.49 13.64
N ASN A 140 6.41 16.85 13.41
CA ASN A 140 5.64 17.00 12.19
C ASN A 140 4.25 17.56 12.53
N PHE A 141 3.78 18.50 11.73
CA PHE A 141 2.51 19.17 11.96
C PHE A 141 1.67 19.20 10.69
N SER A 142 0.37 19.06 10.85
CA SER A 142 -0.60 19.23 9.78
C SER A 142 -1.79 20.05 10.27
N THR A 143 -2.34 20.88 9.39
CA THR A 143 -3.55 21.66 9.64
C THR A 143 -4.29 21.92 8.34
N CYS A 144 -5.30 22.78 8.36
CA CYS A 144 -5.96 23.26 7.14
C CYS A 144 -4.96 24.01 6.26
N GLN A 145 -4.92 23.75 4.95
CA GLN A 145 -3.97 24.36 4.00
C GLN A 145 -3.91 25.89 4.09
N GLY A 146 -5.05 26.55 4.35
CA GLY A 146 -5.12 28.01 4.47
C GLY A 146 -4.55 28.60 5.78
N HIS A 147 -4.19 27.78 6.77
CA HIS A 147 -3.62 28.21 8.05
C HIS A 147 -2.18 27.69 8.26
N THR A 148 -1.61 27.05 7.23
CA THR A 148 -0.27 26.44 7.33
C THR A 148 0.83 27.48 7.57
N VAL A 149 0.72 28.67 6.98
CA VAL A 149 1.66 29.80 7.21
C VAL A 149 1.57 30.32 8.65
N GLU A 150 0.36 30.49 9.18
CA GLU A 150 0.13 30.92 10.56
C GLU A 150 0.78 29.94 11.55
N LEU A 151 0.51 28.65 11.38
CA LEU A 151 1.12 27.59 12.17
C LEU A 151 2.66 27.64 12.08
N ALA A 152 3.23 27.79 10.88
CA ALA A 152 4.68 27.89 10.72
C ALA A 152 5.28 29.10 11.46
N LYS A 153 4.62 30.27 11.41
CA LYS A 153 5.05 31.47 12.14
C LYS A 153 5.02 31.24 13.66
N LEU A 154 3.94 30.65 14.17
CA LEU A 154 3.81 30.32 15.59
C LEU A 154 4.89 29.33 16.06
N LEU A 155 5.20 28.31 15.26
CA LEU A 155 6.25 27.34 15.58
C LEU A 155 7.64 27.99 15.59
N VAL A 156 7.99 28.79 14.58
CA VAL A 156 9.28 29.49 14.53
C VAL A 156 9.42 30.43 15.73
N ALA A 157 8.38 31.21 16.05
CA ALA A 157 8.37 32.11 17.20
C ALA A 157 8.53 31.34 18.52
N TYR A 158 7.84 30.20 18.68
CA TYR A 158 7.98 29.33 19.84
C TYR A 158 9.42 28.81 19.98
N PHE A 159 10.02 28.30 18.91
CA PHE A 159 11.38 27.76 18.96
C PHE A 159 12.43 28.82 19.29
N GLN A 160 12.28 30.02 18.73
CA GLN A 160 13.12 31.18 19.05
C GLN A 160 12.95 31.61 20.51
N LYS A 161 11.70 31.72 20.99
CA LYS A 161 11.38 32.07 22.39
C LYS A 161 11.99 31.08 23.39
N LYS A 162 12.00 29.77 23.06
CA LYS A 162 12.60 28.72 23.88
C LYS A 162 14.13 28.64 23.77
N GLY A 163 14.75 29.38 22.85
CA GLY A 163 16.20 29.41 22.69
C GLY A 163 16.80 28.13 22.09
N TYR A 164 16.02 27.35 21.32
CA TYR A 164 16.54 26.17 20.64
C TYR A 164 17.52 26.54 19.52
N ASP A 165 18.47 25.67 19.27
CA ASP A 165 19.31 25.69 18.06
C ASP A 165 18.45 25.28 16.85
N LEU A 166 17.99 26.30 16.11
CA LEU A 166 17.15 26.15 14.93
C LEU A 166 17.77 25.24 13.85
N THR A 167 19.09 25.05 13.85
CA THR A 167 19.79 24.19 12.89
C THR A 167 19.69 22.69 13.22
N LYS A 168 19.36 22.35 14.48
CA LYS A 168 19.16 20.97 14.93
C LYS A 168 17.73 20.50 14.71
N LEU A 169 16.76 21.40 14.85
CA LEU A 169 15.32 21.12 14.76
C LEU A 169 14.97 20.46 13.41
N GLN A 170 14.37 19.28 13.48
CA GLN A 170 13.96 18.49 12.31
C GLN A 170 12.45 18.25 12.34
N GLY A 171 11.82 18.30 11.17
CA GLY A 171 10.38 18.17 11.13
C GLY A 171 9.74 18.54 9.81
N SER A 172 8.41 18.66 9.85
CA SER A 172 7.67 19.22 8.72
C SER A 172 6.39 19.93 9.12
N VAL A 173 5.98 20.90 8.31
CA VAL A 173 4.62 21.42 8.33
C VAL A 173 3.96 21.03 7.00
N ASN A 174 2.87 20.26 7.03
CA ASN A 174 2.28 19.70 5.81
C ASN A 174 1.50 20.78 5.04
N TYR A 175 2.11 21.33 3.99
CA TYR A 175 1.42 22.11 2.96
C TYR A 175 1.37 21.34 1.65
N ASP A 176 0.15 21.07 1.20
CA ASP A 176 -0.11 20.31 0.00
C ASP A 176 -1.48 20.65 -0.63
N PRO A 177 -1.53 21.71 -1.45
CA PRO A 177 -2.75 22.15 -2.14
C PRO A 177 -3.22 21.15 -3.22
N MET A 178 -2.31 20.60 -4.04
CA MET A 178 -2.70 19.68 -5.13
C MET A 178 -3.29 18.37 -4.62
N GLY A 179 -2.81 17.85 -3.49
CA GLY A 179 -3.40 16.66 -2.86
C GLY A 179 -4.84 16.93 -2.43
N LYS A 180 -5.10 18.12 -1.87
CA LYS A 180 -6.48 18.55 -1.56
C LYS A 180 -7.34 18.76 -2.80
N MET A 181 -6.78 19.17 -3.94
CA MET A 181 -7.50 19.21 -5.22
C MET A 181 -7.93 17.80 -5.62
N MET A 182 -7.02 16.82 -5.60
CA MET A 182 -7.32 15.43 -5.96
C MET A 182 -8.27 14.72 -4.97
N VAL A 183 -8.21 15.05 -3.67
CA VAL A 183 -9.04 14.39 -2.64
C VAL A 183 -10.41 15.05 -2.47
N LYS A 184 -10.50 16.38 -2.57
CA LYS A 184 -11.72 17.14 -2.26
C LYS A 184 -12.33 17.83 -3.47
N GLY A 185 -11.65 17.84 -4.63
CA GLY A 185 -12.13 18.49 -5.85
C GLY A 185 -12.14 20.01 -5.76
N LYS A 186 -11.51 20.60 -4.73
CA LYS A 186 -11.49 22.06 -4.49
C LYS A 186 -10.41 22.70 -5.33
N ASP A 187 -10.66 23.91 -5.83
CA ASP A 187 -9.61 24.68 -6.49
C ASP A 187 -8.68 25.36 -5.49
N LEU A 188 -7.42 24.91 -5.49
CA LEU A 188 -6.31 25.46 -4.73
C LEU A 188 -5.10 25.70 -5.64
N SER A 189 -5.34 25.90 -6.94
CA SER A 189 -4.28 26.08 -7.94
C SER A 189 -3.45 27.35 -7.71
N ASN A 190 -4.04 28.37 -7.10
CA ASN A 190 -3.35 29.61 -6.71
C ASN A 190 -2.58 29.45 -5.39
N PHE A 191 -1.64 28.50 -5.34
CA PHE A 191 -0.90 28.18 -4.12
C PHE A 191 0.45 28.89 -3.98
N ILE A 192 1.00 29.41 -5.07
CA ILE A 192 2.42 29.79 -5.13
C ILE A 192 2.81 30.88 -4.12
N THR A 193 1.95 31.88 -3.91
CA THR A 193 2.19 32.94 -2.91
C THR A 193 2.34 32.37 -1.51
N THR A 194 1.41 31.49 -1.11
CA THR A 194 1.45 30.82 0.19
C THR A 194 2.64 29.87 0.31
N ALA A 195 2.95 29.12 -0.73
CA ALA A 195 4.10 28.21 -0.75
C ALA A 195 5.43 28.97 -0.56
N LYS A 196 5.60 30.10 -1.26
CA LYS A 196 6.77 30.96 -1.14
C LYS A 196 6.90 31.54 0.27
N GLU A 197 5.84 32.14 0.80
CA GLU A 197 5.84 32.68 2.17
C GLU A 197 6.18 31.60 3.20
N LEU A 198 5.63 30.40 3.04
CA LEU A 198 5.92 29.28 3.94
C LEU A 198 7.39 28.84 3.88
N VAL A 199 7.99 28.79 2.69
CA VAL A 199 9.42 28.49 2.49
C VAL A 199 10.30 29.54 3.17
N GLU A 200 9.95 30.82 3.04
CA GLU A 200 10.66 31.95 3.65
C GLU A 200 10.56 31.93 5.18
N VAL A 201 9.35 31.74 5.73
CA VAL A 201 9.12 31.63 7.19
C VAL A 201 9.94 30.50 7.80
N LEU A 202 10.04 29.37 7.12
CA LEU A 202 10.76 28.19 7.62
C LEU A 202 12.23 28.16 7.19
N ALA A 203 12.74 29.14 6.43
CA ALA A 203 14.14 29.20 6.01
C ALA A 203 15.15 29.10 7.17
N PRO A 204 14.90 29.71 8.37
CA PRO A 204 15.78 29.55 9.53
C PRO A 204 15.89 28.12 10.09
N LEU A 205 14.96 27.23 9.70
CA LEU A 205 14.90 25.83 10.11
C LEU A 205 15.35 24.92 8.95
N PRO A 206 16.66 24.71 8.72
CA PRO A 206 17.17 24.06 7.51
C PRO A 206 16.76 22.58 7.35
N LYS A 207 16.41 21.89 8.45
CA LYS A 207 15.92 20.50 8.43
C LYS A 207 14.40 20.38 8.52
N PHE A 208 13.67 21.49 8.60
CA PHE A 208 12.21 21.48 8.45
C PHE A 208 11.80 21.53 6.98
N ARG A 209 10.89 20.64 6.60
CA ARG A 209 10.23 20.62 5.28
C ARG A 209 8.86 21.27 5.38
N CYS A 210 8.34 21.77 4.27
CA CYS A 210 7.04 22.43 4.28
C CYS A 210 6.18 22.21 3.05
N ILE A 211 6.78 21.84 1.93
CA ILE A 211 6.05 21.46 0.73
C ILE A 211 5.99 19.94 0.70
N CYS A 212 4.81 19.37 0.86
CA CYS A 212 4.63 17.93 0.99
C CYS A 212 3.95 17.35 -0.25
N VAL A 213 4.59 16.35 -0.85
CA VAL A 213 4.02 15.50 -1.90
C VAL A 213 3.37 14.30 -1.20
N ASN A 214 2.05 14.33 -1.00
CA ASN A 214 1.32 13.28 -0.28
C ASN A 214 0.91 12.11 -1.19
N ALA A 215 1.90 11.46 -1.82
CA ALA A 215 1.69 10.32 -2.74
C ALA A 215 0.98 9.12 -2.10
N ILE A 216 1.00 8.99 -0.77
CA ILE A 216 0.15 8.06 0.00
C ILE A 216 -1.34 8.16 -0.37
N GLU A 217 -1.83 9.35 -0.76
CA GLU A 217 -3.21 9.51 -1.23
C GLU A 217 -3.46 8.74 -2.54
N LEU A 218 -2.48 8.68 -3.45
CA LEU A 218 -2.56 7.88 -4.68
C LEU A 218 -2.50 6.39 -4.37
N ASN A 219 -1.64 5.98 -3.42
CA ASN A 219 -1.54 4.59 -2.97
C ASN A 219 -2.86 4.10 -2.36
N ASN A 220 -3.42 4.86 -1.42
CA ASN A 220 -4.69 4.56 -0.78
C ASN A 220 -5.88 4.62 -1.74
N ALA A 221 -5.77 5.38 -2.84
CA ALA A 221 -6.74 5.38 -3.92
C ALA A 221 -6.61 4.18 -4.88
N GLY A 222 -5.64 3.28 -4.69
CA GLY A 222 -5.51 2.05 -5.47
C GLY A 222 -4.57 2.14 -6.67
N SER A 223 -3.64 3.10 -6.69
CA SER A 223 -2.57 3.16 -7.71
C SER A 223 -1.67 1.93 -7.71
N TYR A 224 -0.97 1.73 -8.84
CA TYR A 224 0.20 0.88 -8.92
C TYR A 224 1.46 1.63 -8.47
N ILE A 225 2.53 0.90 -8.12
CA ILE A 225 3.75 1.48 -7.54
C ILE A 225 4.43 2.47 -8.50
N SER A 226 4.53 2.10 -9.77
CA SER A 226 5.09 2.95 -10.84
C SER A 226 4.26 4.22 -11.05
N GLN A 227 2.93 4.12 -10.95
CA GLN A 227 2.03 5.28 -11.02
C GLN A 227 2.22 6.21 -9.83
N GLU A 228 2.24 5.68 -8.61
CA GLU A 228 2.51 6.46 -7.40
C GLU A 228 3.83 7.22 -7.55
N LEU A 229 4.90 6.55 -7.99
CA LEU A 229 6.21 7.16 -8.14
C LEU A 229 6.25 8.22 -9.25
N GLY A 230 5.76 7.90 -10.45
CA GLY A 230 5.80 8.82 -11.59
C GLY A 230 5.03 10.11 -11.32
N TYR A 231 3.80 10.00 -10.78
CA TYR A 231 3.02 11.17 -10.39
C TYR A 231 3.64 11.92 -9.21
N ALA A 232 4.23 11.23 -8.23
CA ALA A 232 4.92 11.91 -7.13
C ALA A 232 6.11 12.75 -7.63
N LEU A 233 6.89 12.24 -8.58
CA LEU A 233 8.02 12.98 -9.17
C LEU A 233 7.53 14.21 -9.95
N ALA A 234 6.51 14.07 -10.80
CA ALA A 234 5.91 15.19 -11.53
C ALA A 234 5.35 16.25 -10.57
N TRP A 235 4.71 15.80 -9.50
CA TRP A 235 4.19 16.65 -8.45
C TRP A 235 5.28 17.41 -7.68
N GLY A 236 6.37 16.73 -7.30
CA GLY A 236 7.53 17.37 -6.70
C GLY A 236 8.19 18.38 -7.63
N ASN A 237 8.29 18.03 -8.92
CA ASN A 237 8.86 18.88 -9.96
C ASN A 237 8.02 20.14 -10.19
N GLU A 238 6.69 20.02 -10.26
CA GLU A 238 5.76 21.16 -10.40
C GLU A 238 5.94 22.15 -9.24
N TYR A 239 5.99 21.66 -7.99
CA TYR A 239 6.24 22.53 -6.84
C TYR A 239 7.62 23.20 -6.90
N LEU A 240 8.66 22.45 -7.26
CA LEU A 240 10.01 22.98 -7.38
C LEU A 240 10.09 24.06 -8.45
N SER A 241 9.58 23.78 -9.65
CA SER A 241 9.54 24.68 -10.79
C SER A 241 8.83 25.99 -10.44
N LYS A 242 7.59 25.91 -9.92
CA LYS A 242 6.79 27.09 -9.55
C LYS A 242 7.47 27.96 -8.49
N LEU A 243 8.13 27.35 -7.49
CA LEU A 243 8.89 28.09 -6.48
C LEU A 243 10.11 28.81 -7.08
N VAL A 244 10.84 28.15 -7.98
CA VAL A 244 11.98 28.75 -8.67
C VAL A 244 11.54 29.89 -9.58
N GLU A 245 10.46 29.70 -10.35
CA GLU A 245 9.82 30.76 -11.16
C GLU A 245 9.40 31.96 -10.29
N ALA A 246 8.94 31.72 -9.05
CA ALA A 246 8.59 32.75 -8.08
C ALA A 246 9.81 33.40 -7.37
N GLY A 247 11.03 33.03 -7.76
CA GLY A 247 12.28 33.61 -7.28
C GLY A 247 12.88 32.95 -6.04
N VAL A 248 12.38 31.79 -5.60
CA VAL A 248 13.00 31.03 -4.51
C VAL A 248 14.23 30.30 -5.05
N PRO A 249 15.41 30.39 -4.41
CA PRO A 249 16.59 29.66 -4.85
C PRO A 249 16.33 28.14 -4.93
N ALA A 250 16.69 27.49 -6.03
CA ALA A 250 16.43 26.06 -6.25
C ALA A 250 16.92 25.16 -5.11
N ALA A 251 18.11 25.47 -4.56
CA ALA A 251 18.67 24.73 -3.42
C ALA A 251 17.81 24.84 -2.15
N LEU A 252 17.14 25.98 -1.94
CA LEU A 252 16.23 26.19 -0.82
C LEU A 252 14.89 25.49 -1.08
N ALA A 253 14.31 25.70 -2.27
CA ALA A 253 13.04 25.08 -2.67
C ALA A 253 13.10 23.55 -2.58
N ALA A 254 14.12 22.91 -3.16
CA ALA A 254 14.28 21.46 -3.11
C ALA A 254 14.44 20.95 -1.66
N LYS A 255 15.20 21.67 -0.82
CA LYS A 255 15.33 21.37 0.62
C LYS A 255 14.06 21.66 1.42
N LYS A 256 12.99 22.20 0.84
CA LYS A 256 11.70 22.34 1.52
C LYS A 256 10.67 21.32 1.09
N ILE A 257 10.99 20.50 0.10
CA ILE A 257 10.14 19.42 -0.38
C ILE A 257 10.36 18.14 0.45
N LYS A 258 9.26 17.46 0.76
CA LYS A 258 9.19 16.15 1.41
C LYS A 258 8.19 15.28 0.67
N PHE A 259 8.49 13.99 0.54
CA PHE A 259 7.59 13.02 -0.04
C PHE A 259 7.01 12.12 1.05
N ASN A 260 5.71 11.93 1.04
CA ASN A 260 5.01 10.97 1.89
C ASN A 260 4.41 9.89 0.99
N PHE A 261 5.04 8.71 0.96
CA PHE A 261 4.65 7.58 0.12
C PHE A 261 3.87 6.55 0.92
N GLY A 262 2.96 5.85 0.25
CA GLY A 262 2.37 4.63 0.79
C GLY A 262 3.30 3.43 0.66
N ILE A 263 2.99 2.34 1.34
CA ILE A 263 3.67 1.06 1.19
C ILE A 263 2.60 -0.02 1.08
N SER A 264 2.58 -0.74 -0.04
CA SER A 264 1.68 -1.86 -0.30
C SER A 264 2.33 -3.21 0.04
N SER A 265 1.53 -4.28 -0.04
CA SER A 265 1.99 -5.66 0.18
C SER A 265 2.99 -6.20 -0.85
N ASN A 266 3.36 -5.45 -1.90
CA ASN A 266 4.34 -5.88 -2.90
C ASN A 266 5.79 -5.67 -2.42
N TYR A 267 6.19 -6.48 -1.45
CA TYR A 267 7.43 -6.36 -0.67
C TYR A 267 8.68 -5.90 -1.44
N PHE A 268 9.10 -6.61 -2.49
CA PHE A 268 10.32 -6.26 -3.23
C PHE A 268 10.17 -5.05 -4.16
N LEU A 269 8.96 -4.83 -4.70
CA LEU A 269 8.69 -3.67 -5.54
C LEU A 269 8.70 -2.39 -4.72
N GLU A 270 8.25 -2.43 -3.46
CA GLU A 270 8.33 -1.29 -2.55
C GLU A 270 9.78 -0.93 -2.20
N ILE A 271 10.65 -1.94 -1.99
CA ILE A 271 12.10 -1.70 -1.81
C ILE A 271 12.68 -1.01 -3.05
N ALA A 272 12.39 -1.55 -4.24
CA ALA A 272 12.83 -0.97 -5.51
C ALA A 272 12.29 0.45 -5.73
N LYS A 273 11.05 0.74 -5.33
CA LYS A 273 10.40 2.06 -5.45
C LYS A 273 11.23 3.15 -4.79
N PHE A 274 11.61 2.99 -3.53
CA PHE A 274 12.35 4.04 -2.81
C PHE A 274 13.79 4.21 -3.33
N ARG A 275 14.42 3.13 -3.82
CA ARG A 275 15.72 3.21 -4.50
C ARG A 275 15.62 4.04 -5.78
N ALA A 276 14.63 3.73 -6.62
CA ALA A 276 14.33 4.47 -7.84
C ALA A 276 13.95 5.93 -7.55
N ALA A 277 13.11 6.17 -6.55
CA ALA A 277 12.63 7.50 -6.18
C ALA A 277 13.77 8.46 -5.83
N ARG A 278 14.74 7.99 -5.03
CA ARG A 278 15.90 8.81 -4.67
C ARG A 278 16.75 9.18 -5.88
N MET A 279 16.99 8.22 -6.77
CA MET A 279 17.75 8.41 -7.99
C MET A 279 17.08 9.44 -8.91
N LEU A 280 15.83 9.18 -9.27
CA LEU A 280 15.08 10.02 -10.20
C LEU A 280 14.89 11.44 -9.65
N TRP A 281 14.58 11.57 -8.35
CA TRP A 281 14.48 12.90 -7.74
C TRP A 281 15.81 13.64 -7.69
N ALA A 282 16.91 12.94 -7.43
CA ALA A 282 18.23 13.55 -7.42
C ALA A 282 18.60 14.10 -8.80
N ASP A 283 18.29 13.35 -9.85
CA ASP A 283 18.51 13.77 -11.24
C ASP A 283 17.61 14.97 -11.59
N ILE A 284 16.31 14.94 -11.26
CA ILE A 284 15.39 16.08 -11.46
C ILE A 284 15.94 17.36 -10.82
N VAL A 285 16.30 17.30 -9.53
CA VAL A 285 16.78 18.51 -8.80
C VAL A 285 18.10 19.02 -9.36
N LYS A 286 18.97 18.13 -9.87
CA LYS A 286 20.26 18.52 -10.45
C LYS A 286 20.09 19.42 -11.68
N GLU A 287 19.06 19.20 -12.51
CA GLU A 287 18.77 20.03 -13.70
C GLU A 287 18.41 21.48 -13.35
N TYR A 288 18.03 21.77 -12.11
CA TYR A 288 17.82 23.15 -11.63
C TYR A 288 19.11 23.85 -11.17
N HIS A 289 20.27 23.21 -11.33
CA HIS A 289 21.60 23.72 -10.95
C HIS A 289 21.64 24.41 -9.56
N PRO A 290 21.16 23.74 -8.50
CA PRO A 290 21.03 24.36 -7.18
C PRO A 290 22.41 24.77 -6.63
N GLN A 291 22.63 26.05 -6.36
CA GLN A 291 23.94 26.54 -5.92
C GLN A 291 24.28 26.17 -4.46
N CYS A 292 25.54 25.81 -4.20
CA CYS A 292 26.02 25.43 -2.87
C CYS A 292 26.72 26.59 -2.13
N ASN A 293 25.99 27.31 -1.29
CA ASN A 293 26.50 28.48 -0.55
C ASN A 293 26.83 28.18 0.93
N ARG A 294 27.06 26.91 1.30
CA ARG A 294 27.29 26.51 2.69
C ARG A 294 28.72 26.85 3.14
N GLN A 295 28.85 27.34 4.37
CA GLN A 295 30.14 27.55 5.04
C GLN A 295 30.21 26.74 6.35
N PRO A 296 31.34 26.07 6.66
CA PRO A 296 32.49 25.82 5.77
C PRO A 296 32.09 25.01 4.52
N GLU A 297 33.00 24.92 3.54
CA GLU A 297 32.73 24.32 2.24
C GLU A 297 32.11 22.92 2.36
N CYS A 298 31.04 22.68 1.57
CA CYS A 298 30.27 21.46 1.67
C CYS A 298 30.98 20.30 0.96
N PRO A 299 31.18 19.15 1.61
CA PRO A 299 31.81 17.98 0.99
C PRO A 299 30.98 17.33 -0.13
N ASN A 300 29.71 17.73 -0.29
CA ASN A 300 28.83 17.25 -1.35
C ASN A 300 28.55 18.35 -2.39
N LYS A 301 29.46 19.32 -2.53
CA LYS A 301 29.43 20.30 -3.61
C LYS A 301 30.10 19.66 -4.83
N ALA A 302 29.42 19.66 -5.96
CA ALA A 302 30.00 19.22 -7.22
C ALA A 302 31.00 20.26 -7.76
N GLU A 303 31.86 19.84 -8.68
CA GLU A 303 32.91 20.69 -9.26
C GLU A 303 32.35 21.96 -9.93
N ASP A 304 31.17 21.87 -10.53
CA ASP A 304 30.43 22.96 -11.16
C ASP A 304 29.71 23.91 -10.17
N GLY A 305 29.86 23.67 -8.85
CA GLY A 305 29.19 24.43 -7.80
C GLY A 305 27.82 23.89 -7.39
N THR A 306 27.31 22.84 -8.04
CA THR A 306 26.01 22.25 -7.74
C THR A 306 25.95 21.65 -6.33
N CYS A 307 24.86 21.92 -5.61
CA CYS A 307 24.59 21.45 -4.26
C CYS A 307 23.93 20.07 -4.29
N LEU A 308 24.73 19.00 -4.30
CA LEU A 308 24.18 17.63 -4.29
C LEU A 308 23.38 17.35 -3.00
N CYS A 309 23.66 18.05 -1.89
CA CYS A 309 22.82 17.99 -0.69
C CYS A 309 21.35 18.38 -0.93
N ALA A 310 21.09 19.30 -1.87
CA ALA A 310 19.73 19.70 -2.21
C ALA A 310 18.97 18.62 -3.00
N CYS A 311 19.72 17.74 -3.68
CA CYS A 311 19.18 16.64 -4.49
C CYS A 311 18.73 15.44 -3.64
N LYS A 312 18.98 15.44 -2.32
CA LYS A 312 18.57 14.36 -1.42
C LYS A 312 17.07 14.38 -1.20
N MET A 313 16.39 13.32 -1.62
CA MET A 313 14.99 13.07 -1.27
C MET A 313 14.85 12.85 0.24
N VAL A 314 13.83 13.46 0.84
CA VAL A 314 13.34 13.11 2.18
C VAL A 314 12.01 12.39 2.02
N ALA A 315 11.99 11.10 2.33
CA ALA A 315 10.84 10.23 2.18
C ALA A 315 10.34 9.74 3.54
N HIS A 316 9.08 10.04 3.82
CA HIS A 316 8.30 9.38 4.86
C HIS A 316 7.47 8.28 4.21
N ALA A 317 7.37 7.13 4.88
CA ALA A 317 6.58 6.01 4.39
C ALA A 317 5.46 5.66 5.38
N GLU A 318 4.26 5.41 4.87
CA GLU A 318 3.10 5.00 5.65
C GLU A 318 2.51 3.72 5.06
N THR A 319 2.20 2.74 5.91
CA THR A 319 1.56 1.48 5.47
C THR A 319 0.18 1.75 4.86
N SER A 320 -0.19 1.00 3.82
CA SER A 320 -1.39 1.29 3.04
C SER A 320 -2.68 0.98 3.81
N THR A 321 -3.71 1.79 3.60
CA THR A 321 -5.08 1.47 4.06
C THR A 321 -5.87 0.70 3.00
N PHE A 322 -5.42 0.69 1.74
CA PHE A 322 -6.15 0.13 0.61
C PHE A 322 -6.40 -1.39 0.77
N ASN A 323 -5.42 -2.12 1.32
CA ASN A 323 -5.48 -3.58 1.47
C ASN A 323 -5.93 -4.05 2.86
N LEU A 324 -6.28 -3.13 3.76
CA LEU A 324 -6.76 -3.49 5.10
C LEU A 324 -8.19 -4.03 5.02
N THR A 325 -8.47 -5.01 5.86
CA THR A 325 -9.75 -5.74 5.91
C THR A 325 -10.48 -5.50 7.23
N LEU A 326 -11.81 -5.44 7.19
CA LEU A 326 -12.68 -5.38 8.37
C LEU A 326 -12.81 -6.75 9.05
N PHE A 327 -13.01 -7.78 8.22
CA PHE A 327 -12.99 -9.18 8.64
C PHE A 327 -11.55 -9.67 8.76
N ASP A 328 -11.34 -10.54 9.73
CA ASP A 328 -10.03 -11.07 10.11
C ASP A 328 -8.98 -9.96 10.30
N ALA A 329 -9.37 -8.93 11.06
CA ALA A 329 -8.58 -7.71 11.23
C ALA A 329 -7.17 -7.94 11.76
N HIS A 330 -6.91 -9.04 12.48
CA HIS A 330 -5.57 -9.38 12.95
C HIS A 330 -4.61 -9.73 11.81
N VAL A 331 -5.11 -10.16 10.64
CA VAL A 331 -4.28 -10.35 9.44
C VAL A 331 -3.71 -9.00 8.95
N ASN A 332 -4.34 -7.87 9.27
CA ASN A 332 -3.79 -6.54 9.00
C ASN A 332 -2.44 -6.31 9.72
N LEU A 333 -2.18 -6.98 10.84
CA LEU A 333 -0.88 -6.94 11.51
C LEU A 333 0.22 -7.54 10.63
N LEU A 334 -0.08 -8.63 9.92
CA LEU A 334 0.87 -9.27 9.01
C LEU A 334 1.13 -8.39 7.79
N ARG A 335 0.09 -7.76 7.25
CA ARG A 335 0.19 -6.81 6.14
C ARG A 335 1.12 -5.66 6.51
N THR A 336 0.78 -4.95 7.59
CA THR A 336 1.53 -3.77 8.04
C THR A 336 2.96 -4.11 8.46
N GLN A 337 3.22 -5.31 9.01
CA GLN A 337 4.59 -5.73 9.36
C GLN A 337 5.46 -5.91 8.11
N THR A 338 4.94 -6.58 7.07
CA THR A 338 5.70 -6.79 5.82
C THR A 338 5.91 -5.48 5.07
N GLU A 339 4.92 -4.58 5.10
CA GLU A 339 5.03 -3.23 4.54
C GLU A 339 6.09 -2.41 5.28
N ALA A 340 6.01 -2.32 6.60
CA ALA A 340 7.00 -1.62 7.43
C ALA A 340 8.43 -2.16 7.21
N MET A 341 8.57 -3.48 7.10
CA MET A 341 9.85 -4.12 6.79
C MET A 341 10.40 -3.69 5.43
N SER A 342 9.55 -3.62 4.39
CA SER A 342 10.00 -3.17 3.06
C SER A 342 10.51 -1.73 3.11
N ALA A 343 9.82 -0.80 3.79
CA ALA A 343 10.29 0.57 3.97
C ALA A 343 11.58 0.67 4.80
N ALA A 344 11.70 -0.13 5.87
CA ALA A 344 12.92 -0.19 6.66
C ALA A 344 14.12 -0.61 5.80
N LEU A 345 14.00 -1.71 5.05
CA LEU A 345 15.07 -2.18 4.16
C LEU A 345 15.37 -1.21 3.02
N ALA A 346 14.36 -0.46 2.56
CA ALA A 346 14.54 0.53 1.51
C ALA A 346 15.23 1.83 1.98
N GLY A 347 15.42 2.00 3.29
CA GLY A 347 16.14 3.13 3.89
C GLY A 347 15.42 4.47 3.82
N VAL A 348 14.13 4.47 4.18
CA VAL A 348 13.32 5.70 4.30
C VAL A 348 13.71 6.52 5.53
N ASN A 349 13.31 7.80 5.57
CA ASN A 349 13.68 8.69 6.67
C ASN A 349 12.83 8.45 7.92
N SER A 350 11.55 8.14 7.75
CA SER A 350 10.61 7.90 8.84
C SER A 350 9.48 6.98 8.39
N ILE A 351 8.95 6.19 9.33
CA ILE A 351 7.89 5.22 9.06
C ILE A 351 6.71 5.50 9.99
N THR A 352 5.49 5.47 9.45
CA THR A 352 4.25 5.35 10.23
C THR A 352 3.63 4.00 9.90
N VAL A 353 3.29 3.24 10.94
CA VAL A 353 2.51 2.00 10.81
C VAL A 353 1.07 2.30 11.18
N THR A 354 0.15 1.99 10.28
CA THR A 354 -1.29 2.14 10.48
C THR A 354 -1.77 1.07 11.45
N PRO A 355 -2.53 1.45 12.50
CA PRO A 355 -3.16 0.48 13.39
C PRO A 355 -4.08 -0.50 12.64
N PHE A 356 -4.11 -1.75 13.10
CA PHE A 356 -4.77 -2.86 12.38
C PHE A 356 -6.31 -2.73 12.31
N ASP A 357 -6.88 -1.92 13.21
CA ASP A 357 -8.29 -1.69 13.46
C ASP A 357 -8.83 -0.40 12.81
N LYS A 358 -7.93 0.37 12.17
CA LYS A 358 -8.20 1.67 11.53
C LYS A 358 -9.41 1.67 10.58
N THR A 359 -9.76 0.52 10.01
CA THR A 359 -10.84 0.38 9.03
C THR A 359 -12.23 0.36 9.65
N TYR A 360 -12.37 0.08 10.95
CA TYR A 360 -13.68 -0.05 11.60
C TYR A 360 -13.79 0.68 12.96
N GLU A 361 -12.69 1.15 13.53
CA GLU A 361 -12.72 1.96 14.76
C GLU A 361 -11.65 3.06 14.79
N THR A 362 -11.76 3.95 15.78
CA THR A 362 -10.67 4.88 16.11
C THR A 362 -9.63 4.09 16.89
N PRO A 363 -8.36 4.06 16.46
CA PRO A 363 -7.33 3.29 17.14
C PRO A 363 -7.23 3.64 18.62
N ASP A 364 -7.22 2.61 19.45
CA ASP A 364 -7.01 2.68 20.89
C ASP A 364 -5.52 2.54 21.27
N ASP A 365 -5.22 2.60 22.57
CA ASP A 365 -3.84 2.46 23.06
C ASP A 365 -3.21 1.09 22.73
N PHE A 366 -4.03 0.04 22.60
CA PHE A 366 -3.54 -1.30 22.26
C PHE A 366 -3.08 -1.36 20.82
N SER A 367 -3.95 -1.00 19.87
CA SER A 367 -3.66 -1.01 18.44
C SER A 367 -2.54 -0.05 18.06
N GLU A 368 -2.48 1.15 18.66
CA GLU A 368 -1.38 2.09 18.50
C GLU A 368 -0.06 1.54 19.05
N ARG A 369 -0.09 0.86 20.21
CA ARG A 369 1.10 0.19 20.76
C ARG A 369 1.60 -0.90 19.82
N ILE A 370 0.72 -1.72 19.27
CA ILE A 370 1.13 -2.77 18.33
C ILE A 370 1.76 -2.15 17.08
N ALA A 371 1.16 -1.11 16.50
CA ALA A 371 1.71 -0.41 15.34
C ALA A 371 3.11 0.15 15.61
N ARG A 372 3.33 0.78 16.77
CA ARG A 372 4.67 1.25 17.17
C ARG A 372 5.65 0.10 17.37
N ASN A 373 5.23 -0.96 18.06
CA ASN A 373 6.09 -2.10 18.37
C ASN A 373 6.57 -2.83 17.12
N GLN A 374 5.76 -2.91 16.05
CA GLN A 374 6.21 -3.45 14.76
C GLN A 374 7.50 -2.77 14.26
N GLN A 375 7.56 -1.44 14.37
CA GLN A 375 8.75 -0.67 14.01
C GLN A 375 9.93 -0.93 14.96
N LEU A 376 9.66 -0.97 16.27
CA LEU A 376 10.69 -1.21 17.29
C LEU A 376 11.30 -2.61 17.16
N LEU A 377 10.50 -3.63 16.86
CA LEU A 377 11.00 -4.98 16.61
C LEU A 377 11.94 -5.02 15.40
N LEU A 378 11.55 -4.37 14.30
CA LEU A 378 12.39 -4.28 13.10
C LEU A 378 13.73 -3.54 13.37
N LYS A 379 13.69 -2.52 14.23
CA LYS A 379 14.85 -1.68 14.55
C LYS A 379 15.78 -2.34 15.59
N GLU A 380 15.22 -2.81 16.69
CA GLU A 380 15.96 -3.22 17.89
C GLU A 380 16.22 -4.72 17.98
N GLU A 381 15.37 -5.57 17.39
CA GLU A 381 15.55 -7.03 17.42
C GLU A 381 16.01 -7.58 16.06
N CYS A 382 15.46 -7.09 14.95
CA CYS A 382 15.89 -7.49 13.60
C CYS A 382 17.11 -6.71 13.11
N HIS A 383 17.46 -5.60 13.77
CA HIS A 383 18.63 -4.78 13.46
C HIS A 383 18.68 -4.22 12.02
N PHE A 384 17.52 -3.95 11.41
CA PHE A 384 17.46 -3.42 10.04
C PHE A 384 17.96 -1.98 9.90
N ASN A 385 18.27 -1.31 11.02
CA ASN A 385 18.92 -0.01 11.03
C ASN A 385 20.45 -0.08 10.89
N LYS A 386 21.09 -1.26 11.00
CA LYS A 386 22.57 -1.33 11.09
C LYS A 386 23.29 -1.23 9.76
N VAL A 387 22.71 -1.74 8.67
CA VAL A 387 23.32 -1.79 7.34
C VAL A 387 22.52 -0.92 6.38
N VAL A 388 23.20 -0.03 5.67
CA VAL A 388 22.60 0.80 4.62
C VAL A 388 22.39 -0.02 3.35
N ASP A 389 21.17 0.04 2.79
CA ASP A 389 20.74 -0.70 1.60
C ASP A 389 21.19 -2.18 1.58
N PRO A 390 20.73 -3.02 2.54
CA PRO A 390 21.11 -4.43 2.60
C PRO A 390 20.70 -5.23 1.35
N ALA A 391 19.80 -4.67 0.53
CA ALA A 391 19.38 -5.24 -0.74
C ALA A 391 20.36 -4.99 -1.90
N ALA A 392 21.37 -4.14 -1.71
CA ALA A 392 22.29 -3.76 -2.77
C ALA A 392 23.06 -4.95 -3.33
N GLY A 393 23.16 -5.02 -4.65
CA GLY A 393 23.82 -6.14 -5.35
C GLY A 393 22.96 -7.38 -5.54
N SER A 394 21.74 -7.43 -4.98
CA SER A 394 20.75 -8.45 -5.35
C SER A 394 20.39 -8.32 -6.83
N TYR A 395 20.68 -9.35 -7.62
CA TYR A 395 20.40 -9.39 -9.06
C TYR A 395 18.94 -9.03 -9.36
N PHE A 396 18.04 -9.52 -8.52
CA PHE A 396 16.61 -9.27 -8.64
C PHE A 396 16.24 -7.81 -8.30
N ILE A 397 16.68 -7.29 -7.15
CA ILE A 397 16.25 -5.96 -6.69
C ILE A 397 16.88 -4.84 -7.54
N GLU A 398 18.11 -5.02 -8.04
CA GLU A 398 18.72 -4.07 -8.98
C GLU A 398 17.91 -3.97 -10.27
N ASN A 399 17.53 -5.12 -10.86
CA ASN A 399 16.70 -5.14 -12.07
C ASN A 399 15.28 -4.58 -11.83
N LEU A 400 14.67 -4.89 -10.68
CA LEU A 400 13.39 -4.29 -10.30
C LEU A 400 13.48 -2.78 -10.14
N THR A 401 14.58 -2.28 -9.55
CA THR A 401 14.81 -0.84 -9.35
C THR A 401 14.81 -0.13 -10.69
N ILE A 402 15.52 -0.66 -11.69
CA ILE A 402 15.54 -0.12 -13.05
C ILE A 402 14.16 -0.21 -13.70
N SER A 403 13.49 -1.36 -13.60
CA SER A 403 12.18 -1.57 -14.22
C SER A 403 11.14 -0.57 -13.70
N ILE A 404 11.10 -0.35 -12.39
CA ILE A 404 10.22 0.63 -11.75
C ILE A 404 10.63 2.07 -12.13
N ALA A 405 11.94 2.36 -12.15
CA ALA A 405 12.43 3.67 -12.54
C ALA A 405 12.02 4.02 -13.98
N THR A 406 12.16 3.09 -14.93
CA THR A 406 11.75 3.29 -16.33
C THR A 406 10.26 3.59 -16.43
N GLN A 407 9.40 2.78 -15.83
CA GLN A 407 7.94 2.98 -15.90
C GLN A 407 7.51 4.31 -15.25
N ALA A 408 8.08 4.64 -14.09
CA ALA A 408 7.79 5.90 -13.42
C ALA A 408 8.31 7.11 -14.21
N TRP A 409 9.47 6.99 -14.85
CA TRP A 409 10.07 8.05 -15.66
C TRP A 409 9.28 8.30 -16.95
N GLU A 410 8.82 7.26 -17.63
CA GLU A 410 7.93 7.39 -18.78
C GLU A 410 6.63 8.13 -18.41
N LEU A 411 6.04 7.80 -17.26
CA LEU A 411 4.87 8.51 -16.76
C LEU A 411 5.18 9.97 -16.40
N PHE A 412 6.31 10.21 -15.73
CA PHE A 412 6.78 11.56 -15.40
C PHE A 412 6.88 12.42 -16.66
N LEU A 413 7.63 11.96 -17.68
CA LEU A 413 7.80 12.68 -18.94
C LEU A 413 6.46 12.95 -19.63
N LYS A 414 5.56 11.97 -19.65
CA LYS A 414 4.22 12.15 -20.21
C LYS A 414 3.45 13.27 -19.50
N VAL A 415 3.54 13.38 -18.18
CA VAL A 415 2.86 14.44 -17.42
C VAL A 415 3.49 15.81 -17.73
N GLU A 416 4.80 15.89 -17.83
CA GLU A 416 5.50 17.13 -18.21
C GLU A 416 5.14 17.57 -19.65
N ASP A 417 5.09 16.64 -20.61
CA ASP A 417 4.66 16.89 -22.00
C ASP A 417 3.21 17.39 -22.09
N GLU A 418 2.36 16.97 -21.14
CA GLU A 418 0.96 17.40 -21.04
C GLU A 418 0.77 18.73 -20.29
N GLY A 419 1.85 19.43 -19.94
CA GLY A 419 1.82 20.75 -19.31
C GLY A 419 2.05 20.76 -17.80
N GLY A 420 2.52 19.64 -17.23
CA GLY A 420 2.87 19.52 -15.82
C GLY A 420 1.76 18.96 -14.94
N MET A 421 2.11 18.65 -13.69
CA MET A 421 1.22 17.98 -12.74
C MET A 421 -0.02 18.82 -12.43
N LEU A 422 0.12 20.14 -12.29
CA LEU A 422 -1.02 21.00 -11.91
C LEU A 422 -2.12 20.97 -12.98
N GLU A 423 -1.74 21.06 -14.24
CA GLU A 423 -2.70 21.00 -15.36
C GLU A 423 -3.29 19.60 -15.52
N ALA A 424 -2.49 18.54 -15.33
CA ALA A 424 -2.99 17.16 -15.33
C ALA A 424 -4.05 16.92 -14.23
N VAL A 425 -3.87 17.51 -13.04
CA VAL A 425 -4.84 17.44 -11.93
C VAL A 425 -6.10 18.24 -12.25
N LYS A 426 -5.98 19.47 -12.78
CA LYS A 426 -7.13 20.29 -13.18
C LYS A 426 -7.96 19.62 -14.27
N ALA A 427 -7.29 18.99 -15.25
CA ALA A 427 -7.93 18.23 -16.30
C ALA A 427 -8.52 16.89 -15.84
N GLY A 428 -8.28 16.48 -14.58
CA GLY A 428 -8.80 15.23 -14.02
C GLY A 428 -8.03 13.96 -14.45
N LYS A 429 -6.98 14.08 -15.27
CA LYS A 429 -6.29 12.94 -15.88
C LYS A 429 -5.59 12.04 -14.85
N VAL A 430 -4.98 12.63 -13.83
CA VAL A 430 -4.34 11.88 -12.74
C VAL A 430 -5.40 11.08 -12.01
N GLN A 431 -6.51 11.72 -11.64
CA GLN A 431 -7.60 11.10 -10.91
C GLN A 431 -8.25 9.97 -11.72
N GLU A 432 -8.49 10.18 -13.02
CA GLU A 432 -8.99 9.16 -13.93
C GLU A 432 -8.06 7.95 -14.02
N ALA A 433 -6.75 8.17 -14.19
CA ALA A 433 -5.77 7.09 -14.28
C ALA A 433 -5.70 6.24 -13.01
N ILE A 434 -5.72 6.88 -11.84
CA ILE A 434 -5.68 6.18 -10.54
C ILE A 434 -7.00 5.45 -10.27
N ASN A 435 -8.14 6.08 -10.56
CA ASN A 435 -9.45 5.46 -10.44
C ASN A 435 -9.63 4.27 -11.39
N ALA A 436 -8.99 4.30 -12.57
CA ALA A 436 -8.95 3.16 -13.49
C ALA A 436 -8.15 1.99 -12.90
N SER A 437 -6.99 2.26 -12.29
CA SER A 437 -6.20 1.24 -11.58
C SER A 437 -6.96 0.65 -10.39
N ASN A 438 -7.63 1.50 -9.59
CA ASN A 438 -8.51 1.06 -8.51
C ASN A 438 -9.56 0.07 -9.02
N LYS A 439 -10.30 0.43 -10.07
CA LYS A 439 -11.32 -0.43 -10.70
C LYS A 439 -10.73 -1.75 -11.20
N ALA A 440 -9.55 -1.72 -11.81
CA ALA A 440 -8.86 -2.93 -12.31
C ALA A 440 -8.43 -3.85 -11.16
N ARG A 441 -7.96 -3.29 -10.04
CA ARG A 441 -7.61 -4.04 -8.83
C ARG A 441 -8.84 -4.64 -8.16
N HIS A 442 -9.93 -3.89 -8.03
CA HIS A 442 -11.21 -4.44 -7.57
C HIS A 442 -11.66 -5.63 -8.41
N ALA A 443 -11.62 -5.52 -9.74
CA ALA A 443 -11.94 -6.64 -10.62
C ALA A 443 -11.01 -7.85 -10.43
N SER A 444 -9.73 -7.61 -10.09
CA SER A 444 -8.75 -8.66 -9.77
C SER A 444 -9.05 -9.32 -8.42
N VAL A 445 -9.44 -8.54 -7.41
CA VAL A 445 -9.89 -9.04 -6.09
C VAL A 445 -11.15 -9.88 -6.23
N SER A 446 -12.14 -9.44 -7.03
CA SER A 446 -13.38 -10.19 -7.28
C SER A 446 -13.13 -11.55 -7.93
N LYS A 447 -12.07 -11.68 -8.74
CA LYS A 447 -11.67 -12.91 -9.44
C LYS A 447 -10.58 -13.70 -8.71
N ARG A 448 -10.21 -13.31 -7.48
CA ARG A 448 -9.07 -13.90 -6.71
C ARG A 448 -7.73 -13.90 -7.45
N LYS A 449 -7.55 -12.98 -8.40
CA LYS A 449 -6.22 -12.70 -8.99
C LYS A 449 -5.36 -11.88 -8.05
N GLU A 450 -6.01 -10.99 -7.29
CA GLU A 450 -5.43 -10.30 -6.14
C GLU A 450 -6.06 -10.91 -4.88
N ILE A 451 -5.23 -11.40 -3.95
CA ILE A 451 -5.67 -12.19 -2.80
C ILE A 451 -5.64 -11.34 -1.54
N LEU A 452 -6.77 -11.32 -0.84
CA LEU A 452 -6.95 -10.74 0.49
C LEU A 452 -7.28 -11.87 1.46
N LEU A 453 -6.22 -12.40 2.09
CA LEU A 453 -6.33 -13.46 3.08
C LEU A 453 -7.30 -13.06 4.21
N GLY A 454 -8.18 -13.98 4.60
CA GLY A 454 -9.22 -13.73 5.60
C GLY A 454 -10.49 -13.08 5.03
N THR A 455 -10.47 -12.64 3.77
CA THR A 455 -11.62 -11.99 3.10
C THR A 455 -12.06 -12.73 1.85
N ASN A 456 -11.35 -12.56 0.72
CA ASN A 456 -11.73 -13.21 -0.53
C ASN A 456 -11.12 -14.61 -0.68
N GLN A 457 -10.22 -14.98 0.23
CA GLN A 457 -9.53 -16.26 0.25
C GLN A 457 -9.26 -16.67 1.71
N TYR A 458 -9.65 -17.89 2.06
CA TYR A 458 -9.56 -18.44 3.42
C TYR A 458 -10.22 -17.53 4.48
N PRO A 459 -11.49 -17.11 4.29
CA PRO A 459 -12.18 -16.35 5.32
C PRO A 459 -12.40 -17.20 6.58
N ASN A 460 -12.46 -16.57 7.75
CA ASN A 460 -12.89 -17.25 8.96
C ASN A 460 -14.41 -17.54 8.89
N PHE A 461 -14.77 -18.82 8.87
CA PHE A 461 -16.15 -19.29 8.68
C PHE A 461 -17.09 -18.94 9.84
N ASN A 462 -16.52 -18.69 11.03
CA ASN A 462 -17.27 -18.45 12.26
C ASN A 462 -17.22 -17.00 12.72
N GLU A 463 -16.40 -16.15 12.08
CA GLU A 463 -16.37 -14.74 12.39
C GLU A 463 -17.70 -14.08 11.99
N LYS A 464 -18.18 -13.17 12.85
CA LYS A 464 -19.25 -12.22 12.54
C LYS A 464 -18.67 -10.82 12.69
N ALA A 465 -19.20 -9.86 11.93
CA ALA A 465 -18.77 -8.47 12.05
C ALA A 465 -19.10 -7.91 13.46
N GLY A 466 -20.19 -8.38 14.08
CA GLY A 466 -20.66 -7.83 15.35
C GLY A 466 -21.05 -6.37 15.16
N GLU A 467 -20.47 -5.48 15.97
CA GLU A 467 -20.68 -4.03 15.86
C GLU A 467 -19.74 -3.35 14.84
N LYS A 468 -18.80 -4.09 14.24
CA LYS A 468 -17.86 -3.51 13.26
C LYS A 468 -18.61 -2.98 12.04
N ALA A 469 -18.40 -1.71 11.74
CA ALA A 469 -18.82 -1.07 10.51
C ALA A 469 -17.61 -0.41 9.85
N PRO A 470 -17.48 -0.41 8.52
CA PRO A 470 -16.45 0.38 7.85
C PRO A 470 -16.54 1.83 8.30
N VAL A 471 -15.41 2.42 8.70
CA VAL A 471 -15.36 3.85 9.00
C VAL A 471 -15.70 4.60 7.71
N GLU A 472 -16.88 5.22 7.67
CA GLU A 472 -17.27 6.07 6.55
C GLU A 472 -16.29 7.24 6.46
N ALA A 473 -15.88 7.58 5.23
CA ALA A 473 -15.18 8.82 4.95
C ALA A 473 -16.13 9.99 5.23
N LYS A 474 -16.27 10.40 6.49
CA LYS A 474 -17.03 11.62 6.84
C LYS A 474 -16.43 12.76 6.02
N CYS A 475 -17.24 13.39 5.17
CA CYS A 475 -16.85 14.67 4.59
C CYS A 475 -16.44 15.57 5.76
N CYS A 476 -15.26 16.19 5.69
CA CYS A 476 -14.80 17.15 6.70
C CYS A 476 -15.72 18.40 6.80
N CYS A 477 -16.79 18.45 6.00
CA CYS A 477 -17.87 19.39 6.08
C CYS A 477 -18.97 18.82 7.01
N GLY A 478 -18.91 19.15 8.30
CA GLY A 478 -19.99 18.89 9.27
C GLY A 478 -21.24 19.74 9.04
N GLY A 479 -21.64 19.93 7.79
CA GLY A 479 -22.83 20.67 7.40
C GLY A 479 -23.44 20.03 6.16
N ASN A 480 -24.77 19.93 6.16
CA ASN A 480 -25.61 19.56 5.02
C ASN A 480 -25.45 20.58 3.87
N HIS A 481 -24.29 20.59 3.21
CA HIS A 481 -24.03 21.40 2.05
C HIS A 481 -23.55 20.52 0.90
N ASP A 482 -24.49 19.88 0.23
CA ASP A 482 -24.35 19.36 -1.15
C ASP A 482 -24.07 20.47 -2.18
N SER A 483 -23.85 21.71 -1.73
CA SER A 483 -23.68 22.91 -2.56
C SER A 483 -22.22 23.34 -2.78
N CYS A 484 -21.24 22.50 -2.45
CA CYS A 484 -19.85 22.83 -2.75
C CYS A 484 -19.53 22.36 -4.17
N GLU A 485 -19.47 23.30 -5.13
CA GLU A 485 -18.96 23.01 -6.47
C GLU A 485 -17.59 22.33 -6.34
N LYS A 486 -17.46 21.16 -6.96
CA LYS A 486 -16.20 20.41 -7.07
C LYS A 486 -15.69 20.63 -8.49
N PRO A 487 -14.92 21.69 -8.76
CA PRO A 487 -14.42 21.99 -10.11
C PRO A 487 -13.56 20.87 -10.69
N PHE A 488 -12.97 20.00 -9.86
CA PHE A 488 -12.08 18.93 -10.30
C PHE A 488 -12.55 17.54 -9.88
N ALA A 489 -12.24 16.55 -10.71
CA ALA A 489 -12.45 15.13 -10.41
C ALA A 489 -11.72 14.73 -9.12
N THR A 490 -12.28 13.75 -8.40
CA THR A 490 -11.70 13.24 -7.15
C THR A 490 -11.24 11.80 -7.26
N LEU A 491 -10.23 11.46 -6.44
CA LEU A 491 -9.80 10.08 -6.23
C LEU A 491 -10.89 9.26 -5.52
N ASN A 492 -11.00 7.98 -5.88
CA ASN A 492 -11.79 6.99 -5.17
C ASN A 492 -10.91 6.27 -4.14
N PHE A 493 -11.37 6.24 -2.88
CA PHE A 493 -10.67 5.63 -1.74
C PHE A 493 -11.31 4.30 -1.29
N ASP A 494 -12.13 3.68 -2.13
CA ASP A 494 -12.64 2.35 -1.87
C ASP A 494 -11.48 1.37 -1.64
N ARG A 495 -11.47 0.74 -0.46
CA ARG A 495 -10.50 -0.30 -0.11
C ARG A 495 -10.76 -1.54 -0.96
N ALA A 496 -9.71 -2.30 -1.25
CA ALA A 496 -9.75 -3.53 -2.01
C ALA A 496 -10.83 -4.52 -1.52
N ALA A 497 -11.02 -4.60 -0.20
CA ALA A 497 -11.95 -5.50 0.45
C ALA A 497 -13.41 -5.02 0.49
N SER A 498 -13.67 -3.74 0.19
CA SER A 498 -14.94 -3.06 0.48
C SER A 498 -16.17 -3.79 -0.07
N GLN A 499 -16.07 -4.35 -1.28
CA GLN A 499 -17.19 -5.03 -1.92
C GLN A 499 -17.49 -6.41 -1.32
N PHE A 500 -16.47 -7.15 -0.87
CA PHE A 500 -16.65 -8.41 -0.15
C PHE A 500 -17.16 -8.16 1.27
N GLU A 501 -16.67 -7.11 1.92
CA GLU A 501 -17.17 -6.70 3.23
C GLU A 501 -18.65 -6.30 3.16
N ALA A 502 -19.04 -5.51 2.16
CA ALA A 502 -20.42 -5.13 1.92
C ALA A 502 -21.32 -6.36 1.69
N LEU A 503 -20.87 -7.32 0.87
CA LEU A 503 -21.59 -8.58 0.63
C LEU A 503 -21.81 -9.37 1.92
N ARG A 504 -20.76 -9.54 2.74
CA ARG A 504 -20.86 -10.31 3.98
C ARG A 504 -21.72 -9.59 5.03
N LEU A 505 -21.57 -8.27 5.16
CA LEU A 505 -22.41 -7.44 6.04
C LEU A 505 -23.88 -7.48 5.61
N GLN A 506 -24.18 -7.52 4.31
CA GLN A 506 -25.53 -7.68 3.78
C GLN A 506 -26.13 -9.02 4.21
N THR A 507 -25.37 -10.12 4.08
CA THR A 507 -25.78 -11.44 4.59
C THR A 507 -26.07 -11.38 6.09
N GLU A 508 -25.15 -10.87 6.91
CA GLU A 508 -25.32 -10.80 8.37
C GLU A 508 -26.52 -9.93 8.79
N LYS A 509 -26.72 -8.78 8.16
CA LYS A 509 -27.83 -7.86 8.45
C LYS A 509 -29.19 -8.42 8.05
N SER A 510 -29.25 -9.35 7.10
CA SER A 510 -30.51 -10.01 6.70
C SER A 510 -31.10 -10.89 7.81
N GLY A 511 -30.32 -11.22 8.84
CA GLY A 511 -30.69 -12.17 9.89
C GLY A 511 -30.68 -13.64 9.43
N LYS A 512 -30.44 -13.90 8.14
CA LYS A 512 -30.25 -15.24 7.58
C LYS A 512 -28.77 -15.62 7.60
N ARG A 513 -28.50 -16.91 7.82
CA ARG A 513 -27.18 -17.51 7.60
C ARG A 513 -27.35 -18.72 6.70
N PRO A 514 -27.30 -18.55 5.37
CA PRO A 514 -27.51 -19.65 4.43
C PRO A 514 -26.57 -20.82 4.70
N LYS A 515 -27.09 -22.04 4.62
CA LYS A 515 -26.34 -23.28 4.84
C LYS A 515 -25.94 -23.90 3.51
N ALA A 516 -24.63 -23.95 3.27
CA ALA A 516 -24.01 -24.60 2.12
C ALA A 516 -23.47 -25.98 2.50
N PHE A 517 -24.05 -27.03 1.93
CA PHE A 517 -23.73 -28.42 2.21
C PHE A 517 -22.85 -29.02 1.13
N MET A 518 -21.67 -29.52 1.49
CA MET A 518 -20.77 -30.18 0.55
C MET A 518 -21.20 -31.64 0.39
N LEU A 519 -21.78 -31.95 -0.76
CA LEU A 519 -22.12 -33.30 -1.19
C LEU A 519 -20.87 -33.95 -1.81
N THR A 520 -20.03 -34.56 -0.97
CA THR A 520 -18.78 -35.20 -1.39
C THR A 520 -19.02 -36.65 -1.83
N ILE A 521 -18.62 -37.00 -3.05
CA ILE A 521 -18.81 -38.35 -3.61
C ILE A 521 -17.69 -38.72 -4.59
N GLY A 522 -17.43 -40.02 -4.76
CA GLY A 522 -16.39 -40.52 -5.65
C GLY A 522 -14.98 -40.40 -5.06
N ASN A 523 -13.99 -40.10 -5.90
CA ASN A 523 -12.58 -40.05 -5.57
C ASN A 523 -12.27 -39.17 -4.33
N LEU A 524 -11.60 -39.75 -3.33
CA LEU A 524 -11.32 -39.09 -2.05
C LEU A 524 -10.50 -37.80 -2.19
N ALA A 525 -9.41 -37.84 -2.95
CA ALA A 525 -8.52 -36.68 -3.07
C ALA A 525 -9.21 -35.53 -3.79
N MET A 526 -9.94 -35.83 -4.87
CA MET A 526 -10.63 -34.82 -5.67
C MET A 526 -11.82 -34.24 -4.92
N ARG A 527 -12.66 -35.06 -4.28
CA ARG A 527 -13.82 -34.57 -3.53
C ARG A 527 -13.42 -33.67 -2.36
N GLN A 528 -12.33 -33.99 -1.65
CA GLN A 528 -11.79 -33.14 -0.57
C GLN A 528 -11.28 -31.79 -1.12
N ALA A 529 -10.52 -31.81 -2.22
CA ALA A 529 -10.02 -30.57 -2.82
C ALA A 529 -11.17 -29.66 -3.31
N ARG A 530 -12.21 -30.24 -3.92
CA ARG A 530 -13.42 -29.51 -4.36
C ARG A 530 -14.24 -28.99 -3.19
N ALA A 531 -14.42 -29.78 -2.13
CA ALA A 531 -15.12 -29.35 -0.92
C ALA A 531 -14.39 -28.18 -0.27
N GLN A 532 -13.07 -28.27 -0.08
CA GLN A 532 -12.28 -27.20 0.52
C GLN A 532 -12.33 -25.91 -0.32
N PHE A 533 -12.24 -26.01 -1.66
CA PHE A 533 -12.41 -24.87 -2.55
C PHE A 533 -13.79 -24.23 -2.40
N SER A 534 -14.84 -25.04 -2.33
CA SER A 534 -16.24 -24.62 -2.25
C SER A 534 -16.59 -23.97 -0.91
N CYS A 535 -16.10 -24.54 0.20
CA CYS A 535 -16.19 -23.96 1.53
C CYS A 535 -15.56 -22.56 1.55
N ASN A 536 -14.34 -22.45 1.02
CA ASN A 536 -13.62 -21.19 0.91
C ASN A 536 -14.35 -20.16 0.02
N PHE A 537 -15.00 -20.63 -1.05
CA PHE A 537 -15.78 -19.80 -1.96
C PHE A 537 -17.01 -19.20 -1.28
N LEU A 538 -17.84 -20.06 -0.67
CA LEU A 538 -19.14 -19.67 -0.13
C LEU A 538 -19.02 -18.93 1.20
N ALA A 539 -18.02 -19.26 2.02
CA ALA A 539 -17.76 -18.55 3.26
C ALA A 539 -17.37 -17.07 3.06
N CYS A 540 -16.93 -16.65 1.86
CA CYS A 540 -16.69 -15.24 1.55
C CYS A 540 -17.97 -14.38 1.67
N ALA A 541 -19.16 -14.98 1.50
CA ALA A 541 -20.45 -14.32 1.69
C ALA A 541 -20.99 -14.43 3.13
N GLY A 542 -20.26 -15.08 4.05
CA GLY A 542 -20.71 -15.33 5.43
C GLY A 542 -21.64 -16.54 5.58
N TYR A 543 -21.71 -17.42 4.58
CA TYR A 543 -22.53 -18.64 4.65
C TYR A 543 -21.97 -19.64 5.66
N GLU A 544 -22.86 -20.40 6.27
CA GLU A 544 -22.49 -21.56 7.09
C GLU A 544 -22.14 -22.73 6.15
N VAL A 545 -20.92 -23.22 6.24
CA VAL A 545 -20.44 -24.32 5.39
C VAL A 545 -20.44 -25.63 6.19
N ILE A 546 -21.05 -26.66 5.62
CA ILE A 546 -21.14 -28.01 6.20
C ILE A 546 -20.34 -28.93 5.29
N ASP A 547 -19.11 -29.24 5.72
CA ASP A 547 -18.23 -30.18 5.02
C ASP A 547 -18.46 -31.62 5.49
N ASN A 548 -18.32 -32.57 4.58
CA ASN A 548 -18.59 -33.99 4.81
C ASN A 548 -17.46 -34.85 4.22
N LEU A 549 -17.15 -35.96 4.88
CA LEU A 549 -16.06 -36.85 4.45
C LEU A 549 -16.35 -37.64 3.17
N GLY A 550 -17.63 -37.88 2.87
CA GLY A 550 -18.09 -38.61 1.69
C GLY A 550 -19.41 -39.33 1.92
N PHE A 551 -20.20 -39.53 0.86
CA PHE A 551 -21.43 -40.30 0.89
C PHE A 551 -21.32 -41.59 0.06
N PRO A 552 -21.97 -42.68 0.49
CA PRO A 552 -21.96 -43.94 -0.26
C PRO A 552 -22.76 -43.87 -1.55
N THR A 553 -23.83 -43.06 -1.58
CA THR A 553 -24.65 -42.80 -2.77
C THR A 553 -25.06 -41.34 -2.84
N VAL A 554 -25.49 -40.91 -4.02
CA VAL A 554 -26.02 -39.56 -4.26
C VAL A 554 -27.24 -39.28 -3.40
N GLU A 555 -28.17 -40.23 -3.33
CA GLU A 555 -29.45 -40.10 -2.62
C GLU A 555 -29.21 -39.91 -1.12
N ALA A 556 -28.33 -40.72 -0.53
CA ALA A 556 -27.98 -40.62 0.88
C ALA A 556 -27.41 -39.24 1.24
N GLY A 557 -26.59 -38.67 0.34
CA GLY A 557 -26.02 -37.35 0.55
C GLY A 557 -27.04 -36.21 0.35
N VAL A 558 -27.97 -36.33 -0.60
CA VAL A 558 -29.06 -35.36 -0.77
C VAL A 558 -30.00 -35.38 0.44
N GLU A 559 -30.37 -36.57 0.94
CA GLU A 559 -31.19 -36.71 2.15
C GLU A 559 -30.49 -36.10 3.37
N ALA A 560 -29.18 -36.32 3.53
CA ALA A 560 -28.39 -35.70 4.58
C ALA A 560 -28.38 -34.16 4.46
N ALA A 561 -28.25 -33.62 3.23
CA ALA A 561 -28.31 -32.19 2.98
C ALA A 561 -29.67 -31.58 3.38
N MET A 562 -30.77 -32.25 3.02
CA MET A 562 -32.12 -31.78 3.37
C MET A 562 -32.38 -31.87 4.87
N LYS A 563 -31.90 -32.93 5.53
CA LYS A 563 -31.97 -33.06 6.99
C LYS A 563 -31.18 -31.97 7.71
N ALA A 564 -30.07 -31.51 7.14
CA ALA A 564 -29.28 -30.40 7.68
C ALA A 564 -29.93 -29.02 7.46
N GLY A 565 -30.99 -28.95 6.65
CA GLY A 565 -31.65 -27.70 6.25
C GLY A 565 -30.78 -26.87 5.31
N ALA A 566 -30.12 -27.53 4.34
CA ALA A 566 -29.26 -26.86 3.38
C ALA A 566 -30.06 -25.95 2.43
N ASP A 567 -29.64 -24.69 2.32
CA ASP A 567 -30.13 -23.75 1.30
C ASP A 567 -29.37 -23.90 -0.02
N ILE A 568 -28.13 -24.40 0.05
CA ILE A 568 -27.23 -24.65 -1.07
C ILE A 568 -26.65 -26.06 -0.93
N VAL A 569 -26.65 -26.84 -2.00
CA VAL A 569 -25.99 -28.15 -2.08
C VAL A 569 -24.93 -28.10 -3.18
N VAL A 570 -23.68 -28.36 -2.80
CA VAL A 570 -22.53 -28.33 -3.71
C VAL A 570 -22.02 -29.75 -3.94
N ILE A 571 -22.18 -30.28 -5.16
CA ILE A 571 -21.58 -31.56 -5.50
C ILE A 571 -20.07 -31.41 -5.71
N CYS A 572 -19.31 -32.21 -4.96
CA CYS A 572 -17.86 -32.21 -4.94
C CYS A 572 -17.34 -33.59 -5.34
N SER A 573 -16.84 -33.71 -6.57
CA SER A 573 -16.31 -34.96 -7.14
C SER A 573 -15.16 -34.66 -8.11
N SER A 574 -14.59 -35.68 -8.75
CA SER A 574 -13.62 -35.45 -9.84
C SER A 574 -14.33 -35.02 -11.14
N ASP A 575 -13.57 -34.41 -12.06
CA ASP A 575 -14.15 -33.88 -13.30
C ASP A 575 -14.76 -34.99 -14.18
N ASP A 576 -14.19 -36.20 -14.15
CA ASP A 576 -14.66 -37.37 -14.91
C ASP A 576 -15.90 -38.03 -14.28
N GLU A 577 -16.06 -37.93 -12.96
CA GLU A 577 -17.17 -38.52 -12.21
C GLU A 577 -18.45 -37.68 -12.25
N TYR A 578 -18.39 -36.40 -12.67
CA TYR A 578 -19.57 -35.54 -12.72
C TYR A 578 -20.63 -36.00 -13.72
N ALA A 579 -20.24 -36.64 -14.82
CA ALA A 579 -21.19 -37.22 -15.77
C ALA A 579 -22.07 -38.31 -15.13
N GLU A 580 -21.52 -39.03 -14.14
CA GLU A 580 -22.23 -40.07 -13.40
C GLU A 580 -23.08 -39.47 -12.27
N TYR A 581 -22.54 -38.54 -11.48
CA TYR A 581 -23.17 -38.14 -10.22
C TYR A 581 -23.98 -36.83 -10.26
N ALA A 582 -23.65 -35.88 -11.14
CA ALA A 582 -24.24 -34.54 -11.06
C ALA A 582 -25.73 -34.50 -11.46
N ILE A 583 -26.12 -35.17 -12.55
CA ILE A 583 -27.53 -35.21 -13.00
C ILE A 583 -28.41 -35.98 -11.99
N PRO A 584 -28.02 -37.18 -11.49
CA PRO A 584 -28.76 -37.84 -10.43
C PRO A 584 -28.91 -36.97 -9.19
N ALA A 585 -27.86 -36.27 -8.76
CA ALA A 585 -27.91 -35.42 -7.58
C ALA A 585 -28.84 -34.23 -7.77
N PHE A 586 -28.79 -33.60 -8.94
CA PHE A 586 -29.67 -32.50 -9.30
C PHE A 586 -31.15 -32.92 -9.31
N LYS A 587 -31.45 -34.05 -9.95
CA LYS A 587 -32.82 -34.62 -9.97
C LYS A 587 -33.29 -35.03 -8.58
N ALA A 588 -32.43 -35.68 -7.81
CA ALA A 588 -32.74 -36.06 -6.44
C ALA A 588 -33.01 -34.83 -5.57
N LEU A 589 -32.29 -33.71 -5.76
CA LEU A 589 -32.52 -32.48 -5.01
C LEU A 589 -33.85 -31.81 -5.33
N ASP A 590 -34.34 -31.94 -6.58
CA ASP A 590 -35.68 -31.51 -7.01
C ASP A 590 -36.03 -30.05 -6.66
N GLY A 591 -35.08 -29.13 -6.89
CA GLY A 591 -35.27 -27.69 -6.68
C GLY A 591 -35.40 -27.24 -5.22
N ARG A 592 -35.21 -28.14 -4.24
CA ARG A 592 -35.34 -27.84 -2.79
C ARG A 592 -34.24 -26.91 -2.25
N ALA A 593 -33.12 -26.80 -2.95
CA ALA A 593 -32.00 -25.92 -2.63
C ALA A 593 -31.26 -25.52 -3.91
N ILE A 594 -30.41 -24.49 -3.83
CA ILE A 594 -29.54 -24.11 -4.94
C ILE A 594 -28.52 -25.23 -5.17
N PHE A 595 -28.52 -25.83 -6.36
CA PHE A 595 -27.55 -26.85 -6.73
C PHE A 595 -26.33 -26.23 -7.42
N ILE A 596 -25.12 -26.60 -6.98
CA ILE A 596 -23.85 -26.10 -7.53
C ILE A 596 -22.93 -27.28 -7.84
N VAL A 597 -22.26 -27.23 -9.00
CA VAL A 597 -21.16 -28.15 -9.35
C VAL A 597 -19.81 -27.49 -9.06
N ALA A 598 -18.95 -28.15 -8.26
CA ALA A 598 -17.63 -27.66 -7.92
C ALA A 598 -16.58 -28.05 -8.99
N GLY A 599 -16.51 -27.27 -10.06
CA GLY A 599 -15.52 -27.49 -11.12
C GLY A 599 -15.95 -26.90 -12.45
N ALA A 600 -15.11 -27.12 -13.46
CA ALA A 600 -15.46 -26.85 -14.85
C ALA A 600 -15.23 -28.09 -15.71
N PRO A 601 -16.02 -29.16 -15.51
CA PRO A 601 -15.81 -30.43 -16.19
C PRO A 601 -16.06 -30.33 -17.70
N ALA A 602 -15.50 -31.26 -18.46
CA ALA A 602 -15.71 -31.33 -19.90
C ALA A 602 -17.19 -31.50 -20.27
N CYS A 603 -17.98 -32.19 -19.45
CA CYS A 603 -19.41 -32.38 -19.62
C CYS A 603 -20.27 -31.17 -19.20
N MET A 604 -19.68 -30.00 -18.90
CA MET A 604 -20.42 -28.82 -18.40
C MET A 604 -21.62 -28.43 -19.29
N GLU A 605 -21.48 -28.49 -20.62
CA GLU A 605 -22.59 -28.15 -21.52
C GLU A 605 -23.74 -29.17 -21.49
N GLU A 606 -23.43 -30.46 -21.28
CA GLU A 606 -24.44 -31.50 -21.08
C GLU A 606 -25.17 -31.30 -19.73
N LEU A 607 -24.43 -30.92 -18.69
CA LEU A 607 -25.01 -30.61 -17.38
C LEU A 607 -25.94 -29.39 -17.46
N LYS A 608 -25.55 -28.34 -18.21
CA LYS A 608 -26.42 -27.18 -18.48
C LYS A 608 -27.67 -27.57 -19.26
N ALA A 609 -27.54 -28.43 -20.27
CA ALA A 609 -28.69 -28.94 -21.02
C ALA A 609 -29.66 -29.75 -20.12
N ALA A 610 -29.17 -30.35 -19.04
CA ALA A 610 -29.96 -31.01 -18.01
C ALA A 610 -30.60 -30.06 -16.97
N GLY A 611 -30.37 -28.74 -17.08
CA GLY A 611 -30.93 -27.71 -16.19
C GLY A 611 -30.00 -27.27 -15.05
N ILE A 612 -28.76 -27.75 -14.99
CA ILE A 612 -27.78 -27.34 -13.97
C ILE A 612 -27.15 -26.02 -14.39
N GLU A 613 -27.47 -24.94 -13.67
CA GLU A 613 -27.03 -23.60 -14.04
C GLU A 613 -25.77 -23.11 -13.30
N ASN A 614 -25.52 -23.60 -12.08
CA ASN A 614 -24.53 -22.99 -11.20
C ASN A 614 -23.24 -23.84 -11.13
N PHE A 615 -22.10 -23.21 -11.42
CA PHE A 615 -20.77 -23.82 -11.38
C PHE A 615 -19.80 -22.90 -10.65
N ILE A 616 -18.96 -23.45 -9.77
CA ILE A 616 -17.89 -22.69 -9.11
C ILE A 616 -16.53 -23.28 -9.46
N HIS A 617 -15.60 -22.43 -9.92
CA HIS A 617 -14.24 -22.83 -10.29
C HIS A 617 -13.30 -21.62 -10.31
N VAL A 618 -11.99 -21.84 -10.44
CA VAL A 618 -10.93 -20.81 -10.39
C VAL A 618 -11.01 -19.68 -11.42
N ARG A 619 -11.96 -19.72 -12.37
CA ARG A 619 -12.11 -18.69 -13.42
C ARG A 619 -13.36 -17.82 -13.24
N VAL A 620 -14.23 -18.15 -12.28
CA VAL A 620 -15.46 -17.37 -12.05
C VAL A 620 -15.16 -16.08 -11.31
N ASN A 621 -16.01 -15.08 -11.49
CA ASN A 621 -16.00 -13.91 -10.62
C ASN A 621 -16.71 -14.27 -9.31
N VAL A 622 -15.92 -14.46 -8.26
CA VAL A 622 -16.42 -14.91 -6.94
C VAL A 622 -17.43 -13.93 -6.37
N LEU A 623 -17.14 -12.63 -6.45
CA LEU A 623 -18.00 -11.60 -5.89
C LEU A 623 -19.37 -11.56 -6.58
N ASP A 624 -19.38 -11.55 -7.92
CA ASP A 624 -20.62 -11.46 -8.69
C ASP A 624 -21.47 -12.72 -8.50
N THR A 625 -20.86 -13.90 -8.56
CA THR A 625 -21.54 -15.17 -8.30
C THR A 625 -22.17 -15.22 -6.90
N LEU A 626 -21.47 -14.74 -5.86
CA LEU A 626 -22.03 -14.71 -4.51
C LEU A 626 -23.16 -13.67 -4.36
N LYS A 627 -23.09 -12.53 -5.06
CA LYS A 627 -24.19 -11.56 -5.12
C LYS A 627 -25.43 -12.17 -5.77
N GLU A 628 -25.25 -12.94 -6.85
CA GLU A 628 -26.33 -13.68 -7.50
C GLU A 628 -26.96 -14.70 -6.55
N TYR A 629 -26.16 -15.45 -5.79
CA TYR A 629 -26.67 -16.38 -4.79
C TYR A 629 -27.40 -15.69 -3.64
N ASN A 630 -26.87 -14.57 -3.12
CA ASN A 630 -27.60 -13.73 -2.15
C ASN A 630 -28.97 -13.31 -2.68
N ALA A 631 -29.03 -12.84 -3.94
CA ALA A 631 -30.29 -12.45 -4.56
C ALA A 631 -31.28 -13.64 -4.68
N LYS A 632 -30.82 -14.81 -5.12
CA LYS A 632 -31.63 -16.05 -5.18
C LYS A 632 -32.16 -16.49 -3.80
N LEU A 633 -31.40 -16.23 -2.73
CA LEU A 633 -31.77 -16.53 -1.34
C LEU A 633 -32.63 -15.44 -0.67
N GLY A 634 -32.96 -14.38 -1.42
CA GLY A 634 -33.73 -13.25 -0.90
C GLY A 634 -32.99 -12.47 0.18
N ILE A 635 -31.66 -12.33 0.05
CA ILE A 635 -30.81 -11.44 0.83
C ILE A 635 -30.61 -10.17 -0.01
N LYS A 636 -31.05 -9.02 0.51
CA LYS A 636 -31.03 -7.72 -0.18
C LYS A 636 -30.27 -6.68 0.62
#